data_AF-A0A3S3QG33-F1
#
_entry.id   AF-A0A3S3QG33-F1
#
_cell.length_a   1.000
_cell.length_b   1.000
_cell.length_c   1.000
_cell.angle_alpha   90.00
_cell.angle_beta   90.00
_cell.angle_gamma   90.00
#
_symmetry.space_group_name_H-M   'P 1'
#
loop_
_entity.id
_entity.type
_entity.pdbx_description
1 polymer ?
#
loop_
_entity_poly.entity_id
_entity_poly.type
_entity_poly.pdbx_seq_one_letter_code
_entity_poly.pdbx_strand_id
1 'polypeptide(L)' 'MDGHDIQDLTLHSLRTQIALVTQQTILFNDTVGNNIGYGSPNCTEEDIRQAAEAAFALEFIEPCPKVLTL' A
#
# COMPACT_ATOMS: atom_id res chain seq x y z
N MET A 1 -7.01 -5.06 21.33
CA MET A 1 -7.55 -4.15 20.31
C MET A 1 -8.98 -3.78 20.69
N ASP A 2 -9.30 -2.48 20.87
CA ASP A 2 -10.62 -2.00 21.30
C ASP A 2 -11.25 -2.79 22.47
N GLY A 3 -10.43 -3.22 23.43
CA GLY A 3 -10.85 -4.02 24.59
C GLY A 3 -10.84 -5.54 24.42
N HIS A 4 -10.61 -6.07 23.20
CA HIS A 4 -10.41 -7.51 22.95
C HIS A 4 -8.92 -7.91 23.10
N ASP A 5 -8.63 -9.10 23.62
CA ASP A 5 -7.27 -9.65 23.58
C ASP A 5 -6.87 -9.92 22.12
N ILE A 6 -5.63 -9.60 21.77
CA ILE A 6 -5.07 -9.81 20.44
C ILE A 6 -5.00 -11.31 20.12
N GLN A 7 -4.77 -12.14 21.15
CA GLN A 7 -4.69 -13.60 21.02
C GLN A 7 -6.02 -14.24 20.63
N ASP A 8 -7.15 -13.55 20.90
CA ASP A 8 -8.49 -14.01 20.56
C ASP A 8 -8.92 -13.60 19.13
N LEU A 9 -8.13 -12.77 18.45
CA LEU A 9 -8.42 -12.31 17.09
C LEU A 9 -7.86 -13.27 16.03
N THR A 10 -8.57 -13.38 14.90
CA THR A 10 -7.99 -14.03 13.73
C THR A 10 -6.87 -13.17 13.16
N LEU A 11 -5.81 -13.81 12.65
CA LEU A 11 -4.71 -13.10 11.99
C LEU A 11 -5.18 -12.21 10.85
N HIS A 12 -6.22 -12.63 10.13
CA HIS A 12 -6.81 -11.82 9.06
C HIS A 12 -7.42 -10.52 9.61
N SER A 13 -8.31 -10.60 10.60
CA SER A 13 -8.95 -9.43 11.23
C SER A 13 -7.95 -8.48 11.89
N LEU A 14 -6.90 -9.04 12.49
CA LEU A 14 -5.82 -8.23 13.06
C LEU A 14 -5.06 -7.47 11.96
N ARG A 15 -4.68 -8.15 10.87
CA ARG A 15 -3.90 -7.57 9.77
C ARG A 15 -4.67 -6.53 8.96
N THR A 16 -6.00 -6.63 8.85
CA THR A 16 -6.81 -5.60 8.18
C THR A 16 -6.87 -4.28 8.93
N GLN A 17 -6.43 -4.24 10.20
CA GLN A 17 -6.53 -3.07 11.05
C GLN A 17 -5.16 -2.44 11.39
N ILE A 18 -4.08 -2.96 10.81
CA ILE A 18 -2.74 -2.43 11.00
C ILE A 18 -2.05 -2.25 9.66
N ALA A 19 -1.18 -1.25 9.57
CA ALA A 19 -0.21 -1.10 8.49
C ALA A 19 1.20 -1.23 9.07
N LEU A 20 2.13 -1.82 8.31
CA LEU A 20 3.52 -2.00 8.73
C LEU A 20 4.44 -1.30 7.72
N VAL A 21 5.34 -0.45 8.23
CA VAL A 21 6.41 0.18 7.45
C VAL A 21 7.74 -0.32 7.99
N THR A 22 8.50 -1.04 7.16
CA THR A 22 9.78 -1.64 7.52
C THR A 22 10.94 -0.68 7.24
N GLN A 23 12.06 -0.84 7.96
CA GLN A 23 13.28 -0.06 7.70
C GLN A 23 13.85 -0.30 6.29
N GLN A 24 13.71 -1.52 5.79
CA GLN A 24 14.06 -1.89 4.43
C GLN A 24 12.77 -2.16 3.65
N THR A 25 12.50 -1.33 2.66
CA THR A 25 11.34 -1.48 1.78
C THR A 25 11.61 -2.58 0.76
N ILE A 26 10.61 -3.43 0.53
CA ILE A 26 10.64 -4.46 -0.50
C ILE A 26 9.69 -4.02 -1.60
N LEU A 27 10.15 -4.05 -2.85
CA LEU A 27 9.34 -3.82 -4.04
C LEU A 27 9.22 -5.12 -4.83
N PHE A 28 8.04 -5.40 -5.34
CA PHE A 28 7.81 -6.44 -6.33
C PHE A 28 8.36 -5.99 -7.69
N ASN A 29 8.81 -6.95 -8.48
CA ASN A 29 9.22 -6.72 -9.86
C ASN A 29 7.98 -6.51 -10.75
N ASP A 30 7.35 -5.35 -10.57
CA ASP A 30 6.08 -4.94 -11.15
C ASP A 30 6.03 -3.40 -11.24
N THR A 31 4.91 -2.84 -11.69
CA THR A 31 4.72 -1.38 -11.80
C THR A 31 4.66 -0.73 -10.41
N VAL A 32 4.90 0.58 -10.35
CA VAL A 32 4.70 1.35 -9.11
C VAL A 32 3.24 1.30 -8.66
N GLY A 33 2.29 1.38 -9.60
CA GLY A 33 0.86 1.26 -9.31
C GLY A 33 0.53 -0.07 -8.63
N ASN A 34 1.02 -1.18 -9.17
CA ASN A 34 0.80 -2.51 -8.61
C ASN A 34 1.46 -2.69 -7.24
N ASN A 35 2.62 -2.07 -7.00
CA ASN A 35 3.25 -2.05 -5.67
C ASN A 35 2.44 -1.24 -4.64
N ILE A 36 1.87 -0.09 -5.03
CA ILE A 36 1.02 0.73 -4.16
C ILE A 36 -0.31 0.02 -3.86
N GLY A 37 -0.95 -0.55 -4.90
CA GLY A 37 -2.23 -1.25 -4.80
C GLY A 37 -2.15 -2.65 -4.19
N TYR A 38 -0.95 -3.19 -3.94
CA TYR A 38 -0.74 -4.58 -3.52
C TYR A 38 -1.58 -5.01 -2.30
N GLY A 39 -1.77 -4.10 -1.33
CA GLY A 39 -2.56 -4.36 -0.12
C GLY A 39 -4.08 -4.30 -0.31
N SER A 40 -4.56 -3.83 -1.47
CA SER A 40 -5.98 -3.60 -1.76
C SER A 40 -6.34 -4.10 -3.17
N PRO A 41 -6.69 -5.39 -3.33
CA PRO A 41 -6.90 -6.01 -4.65
C PRO A 41 -7.98 -5.37 -5.53
N ASN A 42 -8.87 -4.58 -4.92
CA ASN A 42 -9.98 -3.92 -5.59
C ASN A 42 -9.78 -2.39 -5.68
N CYS A 43 -8.57 -1.87 -5.42
CA CYS A 43 -8.31 -0.44 -5.55
C CYS A 43 -8.41 0.01 -7.00
N THR A 44 -8.96 1.20 -7.20
CA THR A 44 -8.99 1.86 -8.49
C THR A 44 -7.67 2.60 -8.74
N GLU A 45 -7.43 2.97 -10.00
CA GLU A 45 -6.31 3.86 -10.36
C GLU A 45 -6.35 5.18 -9.59
N GLU A 46 -7.55 5.72 -9.35
CA GLU A 46 -7.70 6.95 -8.55
C GLU A 46 -7.30 6.72 -7.09
N ASP A 47 -7.65 5.59 -6.48
CA ASP A 47 -7.22 5.25 -5.12
C ASP A 47 -5.68 5.18 -5.03
N ILE A 48 -5.03 4.60 -6.04
CA ILE A 48 -3.57 4.52 -6.13
C ILE A 48 -2.98 5.93 -6.24
N ARG A 49 -3.55 6.79 -7.09
CA ARG A 49 -3.09 8.17 -7.28
C ARG A 49 -3.22 8.98 -5.99
N GLN A 50 -4.34 8.86 -5.29
CA GLN A 50 -4.57 9.51 -3.99
C GLN A 50 -3.61 9.01 -2.92
N ALA A 51 -3.33 7.70 -2.87
CA ALA A 51 -2.33 7.15 -1.95
C ALA A 51 -0.91 7.66 -2.26
N ALA A 52 -0.54 7.76 -3.53
CA ALA A 52 0.73 8.34 -3.95
C ALA A 52 0.84 9.83 -3.59
N GLU A 53 -0.26 10.59 -3.72
CA GLU A 53 -0.33 12.01 -3.34
C GLU A 53 -0.15 12.18 -1.82
N ALA A 54 -0.90 11.41 -1.02
CA ALA A 54 -0.80 11.43 0.44
C ALA A 54 0.59 11.02 0.96
N ALA A 55 1.30 10.17 0.22
CA ALA A 55 2.68 9.77 0.50
C ALA A 55 3.74 10.75 -0.03
N PHE A 56 3.36 11.86 -0.67
CA PHE A 56 4.25 12.79 -1.36
C PHE A 56 5.13 12.12 -2.43
N ALA A 57 4.63 11.04 -3.03
CA ALA A 57 5.37 10.24 -3.99
C ALA A 57 5.12 10.68 -5.45
N LEU A 58 4.03 11.41 -5.73
CA LEU A 58 3.70 11.83 -7.11
C LEU A 58 4.82 12.62 -7.78
N GLU A 59 5.46 13.55 -7.07
CA GLU A 59 6.58 14.36 -7.59
C GLU A 59 7.78 13.51 -8.06
N PHE A 60 7.96 12.32 -7.48
CA PHE A 60 9.00 11.38 -7.88
C PHE A 60 8.53 10.40 -8.97
N ILE A 61 7.25 10.03 -8.94
CA ILE A 61 6.68 9.03 -9.86
C ILE A 61 6.43 9.64 -11.24
N GLU A 62 5.78 10.80 -11.33
CA GLU A 62 5.37 11.43 -12.60
C GLU A 62 6.53 11.68 -13.58
N PRO A 63 7.73 12.10 -13.15
CA PRO A 63 8.87 12.30 -14.06
C PRO A 63 9.51 11.00 -14.55
N CYS A 64 9.03 9.83 -14.13
CA CYS A 64 9.66 8.54 -14.39
C CYS A 64 8.90 7.75 -15.50
N PRO A 65 9.17 8.01 -16.80
CA PRO A 65 8.33 7.57 -17.93
C PRO A 65 8.31 6.05 -18.19
N LYS A 66 9.05 5.25 -17.43
CA LYS A 66 9.15 3.78 -17.62
C LYS A 66 8.56 2.95 -16.48
N VAL A 67 8.09 3.58 -15.39
CA VAL A 67 7.64 2.90 -14.17
C VAL A 67 6.14 3.10 -13.89
N LEU A 68 5.52 4.05 -14.59
CA LEU A 68 4.07 4.26 -14.63
C LEU A 68 3.43 3.29 -15.63
N THR A 69 2.96 2.16 -15.15
CA THR A 69 1.69 1.65 -15.65
C THR A 69 0.81 1.58 -14.43
N LEU A 70 0.00 2.63 -14.26
CA LEU A 70 -1.16 2.59 -13.39
C LEU A 70 -2.21 1.66 -14.01
#